data_AF-A0A2A4ZH25-F1
#
_entry.id   AF-A0A2A4ZH25-F1
#
_cell.length_a   1.000
_cell.length_b   1.000
_cell.length_c   1.000
_cell.angle_alpha   90.00
_cell.angle_beta   90.00
_cell.angle_gamma   90.00
#
_symmetry.space_group_name_H-M   'P 1'
#
loop_
_entity.id
_entity.type
_entity.pdbx_description
1 polymer ?
#
loop_
_entity_poly.entity_id
_entity_poly.type
_entity_poly.pdbx_seq_one_letter_code
_entity_poly.pdbx_strand_id
1 'polypeptide(L)' 'MTLTMDIRADEDSPEILRRLDQEVAEQGGRVYLAKDTTLTPELLARMYPDLPRFLELRQRIDPDRKIASDLSRRLDL' A
#
# COMPACT_ATOMS: atom_id res chain seq x y z
N MET A 1 -14.97 9.74 -4.29
CA MET A 1 -14.21 11.00 -4.35
C MET A 1 -12.73 10.66 -4.15
N THR A 2 -11.81 11.38 -4.77
CA THR A 2 -10.36 11.19 -4.59
C THR A 2 -9.71 12.51 -4.23
N LEU A 3 -8.69 12.48 -3.37
CA LEU A 3 -7.89 13.63 -2.97
C LEU A 3 -6.41 13.36 -3.29
N THR A 4 -5.69 14.40 -3.71
CA THR A 4 -4.23 14.37 -3.84
C THR A 4 -3.66 15.64 -3.23
N MET A 5 -2.50 15.53 -2.59
CA MET A 5 -1.87 16.60 -1.83
C MET A 5 -0.36 16.48 -2.00
N ASP A 6 0.33 17.60 -2.12
CA ASP A 6 1.79 17.65 -2.10
C ASP A 6 2.24 18.13 -0.72
N ILE A 7 3.11 17.35 -0.07
CA ILE A 7 3.69 17.66 1.23
C ILE A 7 5.19 17.84 1.03
N ARG A 8 5.77 18.88 1.66
CA ARG A 8 7.23 19.09 1.65
C ARG A 8 7.90 17.84 2.22
N ALA A 9 8.91 17.29 1.55
CA ALA A 9 9.68 16.18 2.11
C ALA A 9 10.65 16.68 3.19
N ASP A 10 10.29 16.47 4.46
CA ASP A 10 11.12 16.69 5.64
C ASP A 10 11.10 15.46 6.57
N GLU A 11 11.78 15.55 7.71
CA GLU A 11 11.95 14.45 8.66
C GLU A 11 10.64 13.96 9.30
N ASP A 12 9.64 14.85 9.42
CA ASP A 12 8.34 14.54 10.03
C ASP A 12 7.32 13.98 9.03
N SER A 13 7.52 14.25 7.74
CA SER A 13 6.59 13.88 6.68
C SER A 13 6.20 12.39 6.64
N PRO A 14 7.12 11.42 6.82
CA PRO A 14 6.74 10.01 6.83
C PRO A 14 5.81 9.64 8.00
N GLU A 15 5.92 10.32 9.15
CA GLU A 15 5.02 10.10 10.28
C GLU A 15 3.62 10.67 9.98
N ILE A 16 3.56 11.86 9.40
CA ILE A 16 2.29 12.47 8.96
C ILE A 16 1.58 11.56 7.96
N LEU A 17 2.30 11.06 6.96
CA LEU A 17 1.74 10.16 5.94
C LEU A 17 1.22 8.86 6.56
N ARG A 18 1.96 8.23 7.48
CA ARG A 18 1.50 7.01 8.16
C ARG A 18 0.21 7.22 8.96
N ARG A 19 0.07 8.38 9.61
CA ARG A 19 -1.18 8.73 10.31
C ARG A 19 -2.33 8.93 9.33
N LEU A 20 -2.09 9.58 8.19
CA LEU A 20 -3.10 9.70 7.13
C LEU A 20 -3.49 8.34 6.55
N ASP A 21 -2.54 7.43 6.35
CA ASP A 21 -2.81 6.07 5.88
C ASP A 21 -3.74 5.32 6.85
N GLN A 22 -3.54 5.48 8.16
CA GLN A 22 -4.42 4.91 9.19
C GLN A 22 -5.84 5.48 9.10
N GLU A 23 -5.99 6.80 9.06
CA GLU A 23 -7.29 7.48 8.95
C GLU A 23 -8.03 7.06 7.67
N VAL A 24 -7.32 6.99 6.54
CA VAL A 24 -7.88 6.53 5.27
C VAL A 24 -8.39 5.08 5.39
N ALA A 25 -7.62 4.19 6.02
CA ALA A 25 -8.03 2.80 6.23
C ALA A 25 -9.23 2.67 7.19
N GLU A 26 -9.31 3.50 8.23
CA GLU A 26 -10.44 3.52 9.18
C GLU A 26 -11.74 3.97 8.54
N GLN A 27 -11.68 4.90 7.59
CA GLN A 27 -12.83 5.36 6.83
C GLN A 27 -13.19 4.44 5.65
N GLY A 28 -12.54 3.27 5.52
CA GLY A 28 -12.77 2.32 4.41
C GLY A 28 -12.26 2.84 3.06
N GLY A 29 -11.36 3.82 3.07
CA GLY A 29 -10.68 4.34 1.91
C GLY A 29 -9.47 3.50 1.50
N ARG A 30 -8.70 4.03 0.53
CA ARG A 30 -7.46 3.40 0.06
C ARG A 30 -6.44 4.42 -0.41
N VAL A 31 -5.17 4.06 -0.28
CA VAL A 31 -4.04 4.79 -0.85
C VAL A 31 -3.76 4.28 -2.26
N TYR A 32 -3.40 5.18 -3.18
CA TYR A 32 -2.98 4.78 -4.52
C TYR A 32 -1.51 4.37 -4.52
N LEU A 33 -1.22 3.10 -4.78
CA LEU A 33 0.14 2.53 -4.74
C LEU A 33 1.17 3.23 -5.64
N ALA A 34 0.74 3.84 -6.76
CA ALA A 34 1.65 4.62 -7.60
C ALA A 34 2.18 5.91 -6.93
N LYS A 35 1.58 6.30 -5.80
CA LYS A 35 1.92 7.47 -4.99
C LYS A 35 2.34 7.10 -3.56
N ASP A 36 2.43 5.82 -3.26
CA ASP A 36 2.76 5.31 -1.93
C ASP A 36 4.27 5.32 -1.67
N THR A 37 4.64 5.74 -0.46
CA THR A 37 6.01 5.61 0.07
C THR A 37 6.06 5.05 1.50
N THR A 38 4.93 4.95 2.21
CA THR A 38 4.87 4.72 3.67
C THR A 38 3.93 3.60 4.09
N LEU A 39 3.05 3.12 3.21
CA LEU A 39 2.04 2.13 3.52
C LEU A 39 2.68 0.83 4.02
N THR A 40 2.02 0.18 4.98
CA THR A 40 2.42 -1.12 5.53
C THR A 40 1.58 -2.26 4.94
N PRO A 41 2.06 -3.52 4.97
CA PRO A 41 1.27 -4.68 4.54
C PRO A 41 -0.09 -4.79 5.26
N GLU A 42 -0.14 -4.48 6.55
CA GLU A 42 -1.36 -4.57 7.37
C GLU A 42 -2.42 -3.57 6.93
N LEU A 43 -2.02 -2.32 6.66
CA LEU A 43 -2.92 -1.30 6.14
C LEU A 43 -3.35 -1.61 4.71
N LEU A 44 -2.45 -2.15 3.88
CA LEU A 44 -2.80 -2.59 2.53
C LEU A 44 -3.92 -3.61 2.55
N ALA A 45 -3.82 -4.64 3.39
CA ALA A 45 -4.84 -5.68 3.52
C ALA A 45 -6.22 -5.12 3.92
N ARG A 46 -6.24 -4.06 4.74
CA ARG A 46 -7.49 -3.35 5.12
C ARG A 46 -8.07 -2.54 3.96
N MET A 47 -7.22 -1.89 3.17
CA MET A 47 -7.62 -1.02 2.05
C MET A 47 -7.99 -1.79 0.77
N TYR A 48 -7.49 -3.02 0.61
CA TYR A 48 -7.67 -3.86 -0.58
C TYR A 48 -8.28 -5.23 -0.22
N PRO A 49 -9.62 -5.34 -0.05
CA PRO A 49 -10.27 -6.59 0.34
C PRO A 49 -10.06 -7.77 -0.62
N ASP A 50 -9.81 -7.50 -1.90
CA ASP A 50 -9.51 -8.51 -2.93
C ASP A 50 -8.03 -8.95 -2.94
N LEU A 51 -7.20 -8.46 -2.01
CA LEU A 51 -5.77 -8.82 -1.94
C LEU A 51 -5.53 -10.33 -1.87
N PRO A 52 -6.28 -11.15 -1.09
CA PRO A 52 -6.07 -12.60 -1.08
C PRO A 52 -6.22 -13.25 -2.46
N ARG A 53 -7.23 -12.81 -3.24
CA ARG A 53 -7.44 -13.30 -4.61
C ARG A 53 -6.29 -12.91 -5.54
N PHE A 54 -5.72 -11.71 -5.36
CA PHE A 54 -4.54 -11.30 -6.10
C PHE A 54 -3.31 -12.16 -5.74
N LEU A 55 -3.09 -12.44 -4.46
CA LEU A 55 -1.98 -13.29 -4.00
C LEU A 55 -2.10 -14.73 -4.53
N GLU A 56 -3.30 -15.30 -4.54
CA GLU A 56 -3.58 -16.60 -5.16
C GLU A 56 -3.24 -16.62 -6.66
N LEU A 57 -3.68 -15.57 -7.38
CA LEU A 57 -3.38 -15.43 -8.80
C LEU A 57 -1.88 -15.32 -9.04
N ARG A 58 -1.18 -14.53 -8.23
CA ARG A 58 0.27 -14.36 -8.30
C ARG A 58 0.98 -15.68 -8.05
N GLN A 59 0.61 -16.43 -7.01
CA GLN A 59 1.22 -17.73 -6.70
C GLN A 59 1.05 -18.73 -7.86
N ARG A 60 -0.07 -18.67 -8.59
CA ARG A 60 -0.32 -19.53 -9.76
C ARG A 60 0.53 -19.14 -10.97
N ILE A 61 0.79 -17.84 -11.17
CA ILE A 61 1.50 -17.32 -12.36
C ILE A 61 3.01 -17.28 -12.15
N ASP A 62 3.46 -16.89 -10.95
CA ASP A 62 4.86 -16.68 -10.60
C ASP A 62 5.17 -17.31 -9.22
N PRO A 63 5.14 -18.65 -9.12
CA PRO A 63 5.34 -19.36 -7.86
C PRO A 63 6.73 -19.13 -7.24
N ASP A 64 7.72 -18.81 -8.07
CA ASP A 64 9.11 -18.53 -7.67
C ASP A 64 9.34 -17.06 -7.30
N ARG A 65 8.30 -16.20 -7.39
CA ARG A 65 8.36 -14.74 -7.15
C ARG A 65 9.45 -14.02 -7.97
N LYS A 66 9.64 -14.39 -9.24
CA LYS A 66 10.61 -13.75 -10.15
C LYS A 66 10.22 -12.33 -10.52
N ILE A 67 8.93 -12.02 -10.56
CA ILE A 67 8.40 -10.67 -10.77
C ILE A 67 8.30 -10.02 -9.39
N ALA A 68 9.30 -9.21 -9.04
CA ALA A 68 9.35 -8.51 -7.77
C ALA A 68 9.92 -7.10 -7.93
N SER A 69 9.30 -6.14 -7.25
CA SER A 69 9.75 -4.77 -7.06
C SER A 69 9.99 -4.47 -5.59
N ASP A 70 10.68 -3.37 -5.28
CA ASP A 70 10.85 -2.92 -3.89
C ASP A 70 9.51 -2.65 -3.20
N LEU A 71 8.52 -2.15 -3.95
CA LEU A 71 7.15 -2.01 -3.46
C LEU A 71 6.56 -3.38 -3.06
N SER A 72 6.67 -4.40 -3.91
CA SER A 72 6.14 -5.73 -3.60
C SER A 72 6.83 -6.37 -2.39
N ARG A 73 8.13 -6.11 -2.20
CA ARG A 73 8.87 -6.59 -1.03
C ARG A 73 8.45 -5.87 0.24
N ARG A 74 8.28 -4.53 0.19
CA ARG A 74 7.83 -3.74 1.35
C ARG A 74 6.41 -4.08 1.78
N LEU A 75 5.55 -4.43 0.83
CA LEU A 75 4.13 -4.68 1.06
C LEU A 75 3.76 -6.17 1.18
N ASP A 76 4.76 -7.07 1.27
CA ASP A 76 4.57 -8.53 1.35
C ASP A 76 3.62 -9.10 0.29
N LEU A 77 3.72 -8.55 -0.92
CA LEU A 77 2.95 -9.01 -2.07
C LEU A 77 3.51 -10.31 -2.63
#